data_AF-A0A069QJD4-F1
#
_entry.id   AF-A0A069QJD4-F1
#
_cell.length_a   1.000
_cell.length_b   1.000
_cell.length_c   1.000
_cell.angle_alpha   90.00
_cell.angle_beta   90.00
_cell.angle_gamma   90.00
#
_symmetry.space_group_name_H-M   'P 1'
#
loop_
_entity.id
_entity.type
_entity.pdbx_description
1 polymer ?
#
loop_
_entity_poly.entity_id
_entity_poly.type
_entity_poly.pdbx_seq_one_letter_code
_entity_poly.pdbx_strand_id
1 'polypeptide(L)'
;MGYVFFIYLCPRLEREIDNQNRFNRDYSHLKCYILVWRLRKINYQKVIEKMKKLFLVAAFAMVSAFASAQFAVGVHTLYGTDVANLGIGVRARYDINDQFRADGNFNYYFKKNGLEFWDINANLHYLFNITDRFAAYPLGGLGYVNASRSYDFPEYIGGKLVTTRRTDTDGRLGVNLGGGVDFQLTDDLYLNGEVKYQIASGYNQAVMSAGIVYKF
;
A
#
# COMPACT_ATOMS: atom_id res chain seq x y z
N MET A 1 -19.68 -10.22 24.24
CA MET A 1 -20.30 -10.93 25.39
C MET A 1 -20.53 -12.41 25.06
N GLY A 2 -19.45 -13.21 24.93
CA GLY A 2 -19.57 -14.62 24.52
C GLY A 2 -18.48 -15.55 25.07
N TYR A 3 -17.69 -15.09 26.04
CA TYR A 3 -16.54 -15.83 26.58
C TYR A 3 -16.77 -16.45 27.97
N VAL A 4 -17.99 -16.30 28.55
CA VAL A 4 -18.28 -16.77 29.92
C VAL A 4 -19.14 -18.04 29.96
N PHE A 5 -19.67 -18.50 28.83
CA PHE A 5 -20.66 -19.59 28.82
C PHE A 5 -20.10 -21.00 28.58
N PHE A 6 -18.81 -21.16 28.28
CA PHE A 6 -18.22 -22.48 27.94
C PHE A 6 -17.47 -23.17 29.09
N ILE A 7 -17.27 -22.51 30.23
CA ILE A 7 -16.62 -23.11 31.41
C ILE A 7 -17.64 -23.88 32.27
N TYR A 8 -18.93 -23.64 32.10
CA TYR A 8 -19.98 -24.17 32.99
C TYR A 8 -20.62 -25.51 32.57
N LEU A 9 -20.32 -26.03 31.37
CA LEU A 9 -20.93 -27.30 30.89
C LEU A 9 -20.03 -28.53 31.03
N CYS A 10 -18.79 -28.38 31.49
CA CYS A 10 -17.89 -29.52 31.76
C CYS A 10 -18.03 -30.17 33.15
N PRO A 11 -18.59 -29.56 34.23
CA PRO A 11 -18.71 -30.25 35.52
C PRO A 11 -20.03 -31.01 35.74
N ARG A 12 -20.99 -30.95 34.81
CA ARG A 12 -22.36 -31.48 35.05
C ARG A 12 -22.60 -32.91 34.52
N LEU A 13 -21.61 -33.55 33.90
CA LEU A 13 -21.63 -34.99 33.61
C LEU A 13 -20.80 -35.82 34.61
N GLU A 14 -20.30 -35.20 35.67
CA GLU A 14 -19.37 -35.81 36.64
C GLU A 14 -20.09 -36.30 37.92
N ARG A 15 -21.43 -36.22 37.99
CA ARG A 15 -22.21 -36.49 39.22
C ARG A 15 -22.99 -37.81 39.25
N GLU A 16 -22.74 -38.73 38.32
CA GLU A 16 -23.42 -40.05 38.32
C GLU A 16 -22.47 -41.25 38.22
N ILE A 17 -21.17 -41.03 38.37
CA ILE A 17 -20.17 -42.10 38.52
C ILE A 17 -19.11 -41.64 39.54
N ASP A 18 -19.52 -41.57 40.81
CA ASP A 18 -18.58 -41.40 41.93
C ASP A 18 -18.71 -42.59 42.89
N ASN A 19 -18.20 -43.73 42.45
CA ASN A 19 -17.61 -44.72 43.34
C ASN A 19 -16.72 -45.66 42.51
N GLN A 20 -15.41 -45.65 42.77
CA GLN A 20 -14.35 -46.44 42.11
C GLN A 20 -13.76 -45.82 40.83
N ASN A 21 -12.79 -44.90 40.95
CA ASN A 21 -11.50 -44.88 40.23
C ASN A 21 -10.91 -43.46 40.11
N ARG A 22 -10.02 -43.10 41.05
CA ARG A 22 -9.29 -41.83 41.08
C ARG A 22 -8.16 -41.70 40.03
N PHE A 23 -8.04 -42.64 39.07
CA PHE A 23 -6.93 -42.70 38.11
C PHE A 23 -7.32 -42.35 36.65
N ASN A 24 -8.62 -42.16 36.34
CA ASN A 24 -9.09 -41.98 34.96
C ASN A 24 -9.49 -40.52 34.62
N ARG A 25 -9.32 -39.58 35.55
CA ARG A 25 -9.76 -38.19 35.42
C ARG A 25 -8.79 -37.34 34.58
N ASP A 26 -7.49 -37.65 34.58
CA ASP A 26 -6.48 -36.90 33.82
C ASP A 26 -6.55 -37.12 32.30
N TYR A 27 -6.97 -38.32 31.86
CA TYR A 27 -7.01 -38.66 30.43
C TYR A 27 -8.20 -38.09 29.67
N SER A 28 -9.31 -37.72 30.35
CA SER A 28 -10.50 -37.15 29.71
C SER A 28 -10.29 -35.67 29.33
N HIS A 29 -9.64 -34.89 30.20
CA HIS A 29 -9.29 -33.50 29.94
C HIS A 29 -8.26 -33.37 28.80
N LEU A 30 -7.26 -34.25 28.75
CA LEU A 30 -6.26 -34.27 27.69
C LEU A 30 -6.88 -34.61 26.33
N LYS A 31 -7.79 -35.60 26.28
CA LYS A 31 -8.54 -35.96 25.06
C LYS A 31 -9.43 -34.80 24.59
N CYS A 32 -10.09 -34.10 25.51
CA CYS A 32 -10.93 -32.96 25.19
C CYS A 32 -10.08 -31.79 24.61
N TYR A 33 -8.93 -31.52 25.21
CA TYR A 33 -8.00 -30.49 24.74
C TYR A 33 -7.46 -30.79 23.33
N ILE A 34 -7.05 -32.03 23.07
CA ILE A 34 -6.58 -32.48 21.75
C ILE A 34 -7.69 -32.35 20.69
N LEU A 35 -8.94 -32.70 21.04
CA LEU A 35 -10.08 -32.62 20.13
C LEU A 35 -10.41 -31.16 19.77
N VAL A 36 -10.44 -30.27 20.77
CA VAL A 36 -10.64 -28.82 20.58
C VAL A 36 -9.52 -28.21 19.75
N TRP A 37 -8.26 -28.59 20.01
CA TRP A 37 -7.11 -28.12 19.25
C TRP A 37 -7.17 -28.59 17.79
N ARG A 38 -7.59 -29.84 17.55
CA ARG A 38 -7.76 -30.41 16.21
C ARG A 38 -8.91 -29.73 15.44
N LEU A 39 -10.04 -29.47 16.09
CA LEU A 39 -11.17 -28.72 15.49
C LEU A 39 -10.79 -27.28 15.18
N ARG A 40 -10.05 -26.61 16.08
CA ARG A 40 -9.52 -25.26 15.85
C ARG A 40 -8.57 -25.23 14.66
N LYS A 41 -7.64 -26.19 14.57
CA LYS A 41 -6.72 -26.32 13.43
C LYS A 41 -7.45 -26.52 12.10
N ILE A 42 -8.51 -27.35 12.06
CA ILE A 42 -9.34 -27.56 10.87
C ILE A 42 -10.04 -26.26 10.44
N ASN A 43 -10.59 -25.51 11.39
CA ASN A 43 -11.22 -24.22 11.09
C ASN A 43 -10.21 -23.19 10.56
N TYR A 44 -9.01 -23.11 11.14
CA TYR A 44 -7.94 -22.23 10.64
C TYR A 44 -7.53 -22.59 9.21
N GLN A 45 -7.37 -23.88 8.90
CA GLN A 45 -7.03 -24.32 7.54
C GLN A 45 -8.13 -23.97 6.53
N LYS A 46 -9.41 -24.13 6.89
CA LYS A 46 -10.54 -23.72 6.04
C LYS A 46 -10.59 -22.20 5.80
N VAL A 47 -10.28 -21.39 6.81
CA VAL A 47 -10.22 -19.92 6.68
C VAL A 47 -9.08 -19.51 5.75
N ILE A 48 -7.89 -20.09 5.93
CA ILE A 48 -6.72 -19.83 5.06
C ILE A 48 -7.01 -20.24 3.61
N GLU A 49 -7.63 -21.40 3.38
CA GLU A 49 -8.07 -21.81 2.04
C GLU A 49 -9.04 -20.81 1.40
N LYS A 50 -10.03 -20.32 2.17
CA LYS A 50 -11.01 -19.35 1.68
C LYS A 50 -10.34 -18.01 1.34
N MET A 51 -9.37 -17.56 2.14
CA MET A 51 -8.57 -16.37 1.87
C MET A 51 -7.65 -16.53 0.65
N LYS A 52 -7.03 -17.71 0.47
CA LYS A 52 -6.21 -18.03 -0.72
C LYS A 52 -7.05 -18.04 -2.00
N LYS A 53 -8.26 -18.61 -1.94
CA LYS A 53 -9.22 -18.60 -3.05
C LYS A 53 -9.68 -17.18 -3.38
N LEU A 54 -9.93 -16.34 -2.36
CA LEU A 54 -10.26 -14.92 -2.56
C LEU A 54 -9.09 -14.14 -3.21
N PHE A 55 -7.86 -14.38 -2.78
CA PHE A 55 -6.66 -13.78 -3.38
C PHE A 55 -6.47 -14.22 -4.84
N LEU A 56 -6.67 -15.51 -5.13
CA LEU A 56 -6.62 -16.06 -6.50
C LEU A 56 -7.72 -15.48 -7.40
N VAL A 57 -8.96 -15.37 -6.90
CA VAL A 57 -10.06 -14.75 -7.65
C VAL A 57 -9.78 -13.26 -7.90
N ALA A 58 -9.24 -12.53 -6.92
CA ALA A 58 -8.80 -11.16 -7.12
C ALA A 58 -7.67 -11.08 -8.17
N ALA A 59 -6.72 -12.01 -8.15
CA ALA A 59 -5.65 -12.10 -9.14
C ALA A 59 -6.18 -12.39 -10.56
N PHE A 60 -7.12 -13.34 -10.70
CA PHE A 60 -7.73 -13.64 -11.99
C PHE A 60 -8.64 -12.51 -12.51
N ALA A 61 -9.35 -11.81 -11.62
CA ALA A 61 -10.13 -10.62 -11.99
C ALA A 61 -9.22 -9.47 -12.46
N MET A 62 -8.05 -9.31 -11.85
CA MET A 62 -7.00 -8.40 -12.35
C MET A 62 -6.54 -8.82 -13.75
N VAL A 63 -6.37 -10.13 -14.00
CA VAL A 63 -5.92 -10.63 -15.31
C VAL A 63 -6.94 -10.39 -16.43
N SER A 64 -8.23 -10.58 -16.17
CA SER A 64 -9.29 -10.36 -17.16
C SER A 64 -9.52 -8.89 -17.49
N ALA A 65 -9.17 -7.96 -16.57
CA ALA A 65 -9.24 -6.54 -16.86
C ALA A 65 -8.22 -6.13 -17.93
N PHE A 66 -7.05 -6.79 -18.02
CA PHE A 66 -5.97 -6.39 -18.93
C PHE A 66 -6.32 -6.54 -20.43
N ALA A 67 -7.42 -7.23 -20.77
CA ALA A 67 -7.82 -7.45 -22.16
C ALA A 67 -8.66 -6.31 -22.77
N SER A 68 -9.16 -5.37 -21.96
CA SER A 68 -10.06 -4.28 -22.40
C SER A 68 -9.55 -2.88 -22.04
N ALA A 69 -8.45 -2.79 -21.30
CA ALA A 69 -7.98 -1.56 -20.68
C ALA A 69 -6.83 -0.92 -21.45
N GLN A 70 -6.92 0.39 -21.67
CA GLN A 70 -5.91 1.15 -22.38
C GLN A 70 -4.80 1.56 -21.41
N PHE A 71 -3.58 1.08 -21.67
CA PHE A 71 -2.40 1.36 -20.88
C PHE A 71 -1.73 2.63 -21.39
N ALA A 72 -1.23 3.47 -20.48
CA ALA A 72 -0.54 4.69 -20.84
C ALA A 72 0.67 4.93 -19.94
N VAL A 73 1.72 5.55 -20.49
CA VAL A 73 2.92 5.92 -19.76
C VAL A 73 3.24 7.38 -19.97
N GLY A 74 3.80 8.04 -18.98
CA GLY A 74 4.12 9.45 -19.09
C GLY A 74 5.27 9.88 -18.22
N VAL A 75 5.74 11.08 -18.52
CA VAL A 75 6.74 11.79 -17.74
C VAL A 75 6.16 13.11 -17.28
N HIS A 76 6.55 13.56 -16.09
CA HIS A 76 6.08 14.81 -15.55
C HIS A 76 7.14 15.49 -14.70
N THR A 77 7.03 16.80 -14.63
CA THR A 77 7.74 17.63 -13.65
C THR A 77 6.85 17.82 -12.45
N LEU A 78 7.45 17.99 -11.28
CA LEU A 78 6.71 18.20 -10.05
C LEU A 78 7.43 19.18 -9.13
N TYR A 79 6.66 19.90 -8.32
CA TYR A 79 7.14 20.81 -7.29
C TYR A 79 6.43 20.50 -5.99
N GLY A 80 7.21 20.20 -4.95
CA GLY A 80 6.69 19.94 -3.62
C GLY A 80 6.89 21.16 -2.71
N THR A 81 5.83 21.61 -2.01
CA THR A 81 5.86 22.82 -1.16
C THR A 81 6.83 22.70 0.00
N ASP A 82 6.76 21.59 0.75
CA ASP A 82 7.51 21.44 2.00
C ASP A 82 8.99 21.11 1.79
N VAL A 83 9.29 20.22 0.84
CA VAL A 83 10.68 20.01 0.38
C VAL A 83 11.23 21.20 -0.40
N ALA A 84 10.37 22.11 -0.88
CA ALA A 84 10.71 23.29 -1.68
C ALA A 84 11.67 23.00 -2.85
N ASN A 85 11.45 21.84 -3.49
CA ASN A 85 12.30 21.32 -4.56
C ASN A 85 11.46 20.97 -5.79
N LEU A 86 12.08 21.19 -6.95
CA LEU A 86 11.64 20.64 -8.23
C LEU A 86 12.04 19.17 -8.32
N GLY A 87 11.26 18.41 -9.07
CA GLY A 87 11.49 17.01 -9.33
C GLY A 87 10.98 16.60 -10.70
N ILE A 88 11.29 15.36 -11.03
CA ILE A 88 10.84 14.66 -12.22
C ILE A 88 10.23 13.33 -11.82
N GLY A 89 9.27 12.87 -12.59
CA GLY A 89 8.57 11.63 -12.32
C GLY A 89 8.17 10.90 -13.58
N VAL A 90 8.04 9.60 -13.45
CA VAL A 90 7.43 8.73 -14.45
C VAL A 90 6.10 8.23 -13.90
N ARG A 91 5.13 8.03 -14.78
CA ARG A 91 3.83 7.48 -14.41
C ARG A 91 3.37 6.42 -15.38
N ALA A 92 2.64 5.45 -14.87
CA ALA A 92 1.95 4.41 -15.60
C ALA A 92 0.47 4.49 -15.22
N ARG A 93 -0.40 4.52 -16.22
CA ARG A 93 -1.84 4.65 -16.08
C ARG A 93 -2.53 3.46 -16.73
N TYR A 94 -3.64 3.08 -16.12
CA TYR A 94 -4.42 1.96 -16.56
C TYR A 94 -5.90 2.28 -16.39
N ASP A 95 -6.61 2.41 -17.51
CA ASP A 95 -8.04 2.69 -17.53
C ASP A 95 -8.81 1.41 -17.21
N ILE A 96 -9.36 1.31 -15.99
CA ILE A 96 -10.14 0.16 -15.54
C ILE A 96 -11.49 0.15 -16.27
N ASN A 97 -12.09 1.33 -16.40
CA ASN A 97 -13.29 1.62 -17.17
C ASN A 97 -13.35 3.13 -17.47
N ASP A 98 -14.43 3.60 -18.11
CA ASP A 98 -14.60 5.01 -18.50
C ASP A 98 -14.59 6.01 -17.33
N GLN A 99 -14.81 5.54 -16.10
CA GLN A 99 -14.90 6.36 -14.89
C GLN A 99 -13.70 6.18 -13.96
N PHE A 100 -13.01 5.04 -13.98
CA PHE A 100 -11.96 4.72 -13.01
C PHE A 100 -10.64 4.40 -13.72
N ARG A 101 -9.59 5.09 -13.29
CA ARG A 101 -8.22 4.88 -13.75
C ARG A 101 -7.28 4.65 -12.58
N ALA A 102 -6.49 3.60 -12.65
CA ALA A 102 -5.35 3.41 -11.75
C ALA A 102 -4.13 4.20 -12.28
N ASP A 103 -3.42 4.86 -11.38
CA ASP A 103 -2.20 5.62 -11.67
C ASP A 103 -1.09 5.24 -10.69
N GLY A 104 -0.04 4.63 -11.21
CA GLY A 104 1.20 4.39 -10.48
C GLY A 104 2.25 5.42 -10.90
N ASN A 105 2.90 6.09 -9.96
CA ASN A 105 3.97 7.03 -10.30
C ASN A 105 5.17 6.92 -9.34
N PHE A 106 6.35 7.16 -9.89
CA PHE A 106 7.61 7.26 -9.16
C PHE A 106 8.21 8.62 -9.42
N ASN A 107 8.54 9.32 -8.34
CA ASN A 107 8.99 10.71 -8.38
C ASN A 107 10.34 10.86 -7.69
N TYR A 108 11.22 11.64 -8.29
CA TYR A 108 12.52 12.02 -7.75
C TYR A 108 12.61 13.54 -7.64
N TYR A 109 12.90 14.04 -6.44
CA TYR A 109 13.10 15.47 -6.20
C TYR A 109 14.60 15.78 -6.24
N PHE A 110 14.98 16.80 -7.00
CA PHE A 110 16.36 17.21 -7.12
C PHE A 110 16.94 17.59 -5.75
N LYS A 111 18.20 17.20 -5.53
CA LYS A 111 18.87 17.40 -4.24
C LYS A 111 19.00 18.88 -3.91
N LYS A 112 18.67 19.24 -2.67
CA LYS A 112 18.96 20.54 -2.08
C LYS A 112 19.54 20.31 -0.69
N ASN A 113 20.71 20.91 -0.41
CA ASN A 113 21.39 20.77 0.88
C ASN A 113 21.72 19.31 1.30
N GLY A 114 22.05 18.43 0.35
CA GLY A 114 22.41 17.03 0.64
C GLY A 114 21.25 16.12 1.04
N LEU A 115 20.01 16.62 0.93
CA LEU A 115 18.79 15.84 1.10
C LEU A 115 18.33 15.29 -0.25
N GLU A 116 18.18 13.98 -0.31
CA GLU A 116 17.60 13.25 -1.43
C GLU A 116 16.19 12.81 -1.04
N PHE A 117 15.22 13.08 -1.91
CA PHE A 117 13.82 12.73 -1.69
C PHE A 117 13.29 12.02 -2.93
N TRP A 118 12.63 10.90 -2.71
CA TRP A 118 11.88 10.19 -3.74
C TRP A 118 10.59 9.63 -3.16
N ASP A 119 9.60 9.43 -4.01
CA ASP A 119 8.35 8.81 -3.61
C ASP A 119 7.82 7.85 -4.68
N ILE A 120 7.05 6.86 -4.24
CA ILE A 120 6.28 5.96 -5.09
C ILE A 120 4.82 6.01 -4.65
N ASN A 121 3.91 6.19 -5.61
CA ASN A 121 2.48 6.32 -5.34
C ASN A 121 1.66 5.35 -6.18
N ALA A 122 0.54 4.93 -5.60
CA ALA A 122 -0.53 4.23 -6.26
C ALA A 122 -1.84 4.97 -5.98
N ASN A 123 -2.40 5.60 -7.01
CA ASN A 123 -3.58 6.44 -6.95
C ASN A 123 -4.71 5.84 -7.79
N LEU A 124 -5.94 6.18 -7.43
CA LEU A 124 -7.15 5.91 -8.19
C LEU A 124 -7.78 7.25 -8.56
N HIS A 125 -8.08 7.44 -9.85
CA HIS A 125 -8.71 8.62 -10.39
C HIS A 125 -10.16 8.30 -10.74
N TYR A 126 -11.07 9.24 -10.46
CA TYR A 126 -12.43 9.21 -10.97
C TYR A 126 -12.56 10.20 -12.12
N LEU A 127 -12.73 9.72 -13.35
CA LEU A 127 -12.70 10.54 -14.57
C LEU A 127 -14.06 11.20 -14.82
N PHE A 128 -14.07 12.52 -14.87
CA PHE A 128 -15.15 13.33 -15.42
C PHE A 128 -14.76 13.80 -16.81
N ASN A 129 -15.17 13.05 -17.84
CA ASN A 129 -14.96 13.41 -19.24
C ASN A 129 -15.94 14.54 -19.60
N ILE A 130 -15.46 15.78 -19.56
CA ILE A 130 -16.26 16.99 -19.83
C ILE A 130 -16.44 17.16 -21.34
N THR A 131 -15.41 16.84 -22.11
CA THR A 131 -15.45 16.76 -23.58
C THR A 131 -14.61 15.57 -24.03
N ASP A 132 -14.66 15.23 -25.33
CA ASP A 132 -13.83 14.17 -25.92
C ASP A 132 -12.33 14.38 -25.71
N ARG A 133 -11.89 15.63 -25.48
CA ARG A 133 -10.48 15.99 -25.32
C ARG A 133 -10.10 16.49 -23.93
N PHE A 134 -11.06 16.69 -23.03
CA PHE A 134 -10.81 17.29 -21.72
C PHE A 134 -11.50 16.49 -20.62
N ALA A 135 -10.69 16.00 -19.69
CA ALA A 135 -11.15 15.29 -18.51
C ALA A 135 -10.61 15.98 -17.25
N ALA A 136 -11.46 16.10 -16.24
CA ALA A 136 -11.05 16.46 -14.89
C ALA A 136 -11.23 15.25 -13.97
N TYR A 137 -10.39 15.11 -12.96
CA TYR A 137 -10.48 13.98 -12.06
C TYR A 137 -10.07 14.34 -10.64
N PRO A 138 -10.87 14.03 -9.60
CA PRO A 138 -10.34 13.85 -8.26
C PRO A 138 -9.52 12.56 -8.20
N LEU A 139 -8.58 12.51 -7.26
CA LEU A 139 -7.77 11.35 -6.99
C LEU A 139 -7.66 11.06 -5.49
N GLY A 140 -7.57 9.78 -5.18
CA GLY A 140 -7.25 9.27 -3.85
C GLY A 140 -6.28 8.10 -3.97
N GLY A 141 -5.31 7.99 -3.08
CA GLY A 141 -4.28 6.96 -3.19
C GLY A 141 -3.41 6.77 -1.97
N LEU A 142 -2.42 5.90 -2.13
CA LEU A 142 -1.39 5.63 -1.15
C LEU A 142 -0.03 6.04 -1.72
N GLY A 143 0.83 6.52 -0.84
CA GLY A 143 2.20 6.92 -1.16
C GLY A 143 3.19 6.37 -0.16
N TYR A 144 4.39 6.06 -0.63
CA TYR A 144 5.56 5.87 0.20
C TYR A 144 6.58 6.94 -0.17
N VAL A 145 6.97 7.77 0.79
CA VAL A 145 8.03 8.76 0.64
C VAL A 145 9.28 8.27 1.35
N ASN A 146 10.43 8.54 0.74
CA ASN A 146 11.73 8.23 1.29
C ASN A 146 12.59 9.49 1.27
N ALA A 147 13.26 9.74 2.39
CA ALA A 147 14.16 10.85 2.58
C ALA A 147 15.52 10.30 3.03
N SER A 148 16.56 10.61 2.29
CA SER A 148 17.94 10.27 2.65
C SER A 148 18.75 11.53 2.89
N ARG A 149 19.45 11.60 4.01
CA ARG A 149 20.37 12.69 4.34
C ARG A 149 21.79 12.16 4.42
N SER A 150 22.65 12.68 3.55
CA SER A 150 24.08 12.34 3.55
C SER A 150 24.87 13.40 4.32
N TYR A 151 25.75 12.96 5.21
CA TYR A 151 26.70 13.81 5.90
C TYR A 151 28.11 13.23 5.76
N ASP A 152 29.04 14.09 5.41
CA ASP A 152 30.46 13.76 5.38
C ASP A 152 31.07 14.15 6.73
N PHE A 153 31.76 13.23 7.39
CA PHE A 153 32.44 13.47 8.66
C PHE A 153 33.85 12.89 8.65
N PRO A 154 34.82 13.53 9.33
CA PRO A 154 36.17 13.01 9.45
C PRO A 154 36.19 11.82 10.42
N GLU A 155 36.76 10.70 9.98
CA GLU A 155 36.96 9.49 10.77
C GLU A 155 38.42 9.05 10.71
N TYR A 156 38.98 8.60 11.84
CA TYR A 156 40.34 8.08 11.89
C TYR A 156 40.32 6.56 11.70
N ILE A 157 40.71 6.09 10.52
CA ILE A 157 40.81 4.66 10.21
C ILE A 157 42.30 4.32 10.05
N GLY A 158 42.83 3.45 10.93
CA GLY A 158 44.23 3.05 10.90
C GLY A 158 45.24 4.19 11.10
N GLY A 159 44.87 5.24 11.86
CA GLY A 159 45.72 6.40 12.12
C GLY A 159 45.73 7.47 11.03
N LYS A 160 44.93 7.31 9.95
CA LYS A 160 44.77 8.30 8.89
C LYS A 160 43.38 8.96 8.96
N LEU A 161 43.34 10.28 8.80
CA LEU A 161 42.09 11.03 8.59
C LEU A 161 41.49 10.64 7.23
N VAL A 162 40.31 10.05 7.26
CA VAL A 162 39.51 9.69 6.08
C VAL A 162 38.16 10.39 6.20
N THR A 163 37.65 10.94 5.10
CA THR A 163 36.28 11.49 5.06
C THR A 163 35.32 10.34 4.80
N THR A 164 34.53 9.98 5.81
CA THR A 164 33.50 8.94 5.71
C THR A 164 32.15 9.61 5.45
N ARG A 165 31.34 9.02 4.56
CA ARG A 165 29.97 9.43 4.30
C ARG A 165 29.01 8.53 5.09
N ARG A 166 28.15 9.13 5.91
CA ARG A 166 27.01 8.45 6.53
C ARG A 166 25.72 8.92 5.87
N THR A 167 24.85 7.96 5.57
CA THR A 167 23.52 8.22 5.02
C THR A 167 22.49 7.73 6.03
N ASP A 168 21.69 8.65 6.54
CA ASP A 168 20.52 8.33 7.35
C ASP A 168 19.28 8.37 6.43
N THR A 169 18.49 7.30 6.43
CA THR A 169 17.30 7.15 5.58
C THR A 169 16.06 7.01 6.46
N ASP A 170 15.03 7.79 6.15
CA ASP A 170 13.72 7.70 6.77
C ASP A 170 12.63 7.50 5.70
N GLY A 171 11.67 6.63 5.98
CA GLY A 171 10.66 6.20 5.03
C GLY A 171 9.28 6.21 5.66
N ARG A 172 8.30 6.80 4.98
CA ARG A 172 6.95 6.99 5.53
C ARG A 172 5.88 6.60 4.54
N LEU A 173 4.88 5.89 5.05
CA LEU A 173 3.64 5.62 4.33
C LEU A 173 2.64 6.76 4.58
N GLY A 174 1.89 7.09 3.55
CA GLY A 174 0.89 8.15 3.58
C GLY A 174 -0.25 7.91 2.60
N VAL A 175 -1.20 8.82 2.66
CA VAL A 175 -2.36 8.88 1.77
C VAL A 175 -2.23 10.11 0.87
N ASN A 176 -2.68 9.99 -0.36
CA ASN A 176 -2.71 11.08 -1.33
C ASN A 176 -4.16 11.46 -1.59
N LEU A 177 -4.45 12.76 -1.59
CA LEU A 177 -5.76 13.31 -1.97
C LEU A 177 -5.55 14.52 -2.86
N GLY A 178 -6.30 14.62 -3.95
CA GLY A 178 -6.13 15.77 -4.84
C GLY A 178 -7.01 15.69 -6.07
N GLY A 179 -6.55 16.34 -7.13
CA GLY A 179 -7.17 16.23 -8.43
C GLY A 179 -6.27 16.74 -9.53
N GLY A 180 -6.65 16.43 -10.76
CA GLY A 180 -5.94 16.86 -11.94
C GLY A 180 -6.87 17.00 -13.14
N VAL A 181 -6.25 17.41 -14.23
CA VAL A 181 -6.88 17.57 -15.53
C VAL A 181 -6.00 16.92 -16.59
N ASP A 182 -6.66 16.32 -17.58
CA ASP A 182 -6.02 15.82 -18.79
C ASP A 182 -6.59 16.57 -20.00
N PHE A 183 -5.69 16.95 -20.92
CA PHE A 183 -6.04 17.57 -22.20
C PHE A 183 -5.42 16.77 -23.35
N GLN A 184 -6.25 16.19 -24.20
CA GLN A 184 -5.83 15.38 -25.34
C GLN A 184 -5.31 16.26 -26.48
N LEU A 185 -4.03 16.08 -26.82
CA LEU A 185 -3.38 16.75 -27.96
C LEU A 185 -3.61 15.98 -29.26
N THR A 186 -3.49 14.66 -29.20
CA THR A 186 -3.72 13.71 -30.30
C THR A 186 -4.40 12.47 -29.75
N ASP A 187 -4.82 11.53 -30.60
CA ASP A 187 -5.53 10.32 -30.17
C ASP A 187 -4.77 9.53 -29.09
N ASP A 188 -3.44 9.58 -29.13
CA ASP A 188 -2.54 8.83 -28.23
C ASP A 188 -1.78 9.71 -27.22
N LEU A 189 -1.87 11.05 -27.29
CA LEU A 189 -1.05 11.96 -26.48
C LEU A 189 -1.90 12.94 -25.67
N TYR A 190 -1.61 13.01 -24.38
CA TYR A 190 -2.30 13.88 -23.43
C TYR A 190 -1.32 14.76 -22.66
N LEU A 191 -1.70 16.01 -22.44
CA LEU A 191 -1.11 16.87 -21.40
C LEU A 191 -1.81 16.59 -20.08
N ASN A 192 -1.04 16.57 -19.01
CA ASN A 192 -1.56 16.39 -17.66
C ASN A 192 -1.11 17.53 -16.75
N GLY A 193 -2.05 18.01 -15.92
CA GLY A 193 -1.74 18.84 -14.75
C GLY A 193 -2.41 18.26 -13.51
N GLU A 194 -1.71 18.19 -12.39
CA GLU A 194 -2.21 17.55 -11.16
C GLU A 194 -1.74 18.29 -9.92
N VAL A 195 -2.62 18.38 -8.92
CA VAL A 195 -2.29 18.88 -7.58
C VAL A 195 -2.74 17.83 -6.57
N LYS A 196 -1.79 17.31 -5.79
CA LYS A 196 -2.05 16.31 -4.74
C LYS A 196 -1.52 16.79 -3.40
N TYR A 197 -2.25 16.51 -2.34
CA TYR A 197 -1.82 16.65 -0.96
C TYR A 197 -1.45 15.28 -0.42
N GLN A 198 -0.18 15.11 -0.06
CA GLN A 198 0.35 13.88 0.53
C GLN A 198 0.33 14.02 2.05
N ILE A 199 -0.35 13.12 2.73
CA ILE A 199 -0.52 13.11 4.19
C ILE A 199 0.17 11.85 4.72
N ALA A 200 1.31 12.03 5.37
CA ALA A 200 2.05 10.98 6.05
C ALA A 200 2.31 11.38 7.51
N SER A 201 2.56 10.40 8.38
CA SER A 201 2.79 10.69 9.80
C SER A 201 3.98 11.65 9.98
N GLY A 202 3.73 12.86 10.49
CA GLY A 202 4.76 13.89 10.69
C GLY A 202 5.28 14.54 9.41
N TYR A 203 4.63 14.33 8.25
CA TYR A 203 5.00 14.93 6.97
C TYR A 203 3.75 15.13 6.12
N ASN A 204 3.41 16.39 5.83
CA ASN A 204 2.33 16.71 4.91
C ASN A 204 2.87 17.62 3.82
N GLN A 205 2.51 17.40 2.57
CA GLN A 205 3.02 18.24 1.49
C GLN A 205 2.00 18.39 0.37
N ALA A 206 1.87 19.60 -0.17
CA ALA A 206 1.24 19.80 -1.47
C ALA A 206 2.27 19.61 -2.59
N VAL A 207 1.92 18.78 -3.58
CA VAL A 207 2.72 18.50 -4.76
C VAL A 207 1.91 18.92 -5.99
N MET A 208 2.49 19.80 -6.79
CA MET A 208 1.94 20.22 -8.08
C MET A 208 2.76 19.56 -9.17
N SER A 209 2.12 19.05 -10.21
CA SER A 209 2.82 18.43 -11.35
C SER A 209 2.19 18.79 -12.69
N ALA A 210 3.03 18.76 -13.71
CA ALA A 210 2.65 18.94 -15.10
C ALA A 210 3.49 18.03 -15.99
N GLY A 211 2.86 17.38 -16.96
CA GLY A 211 3.53 16.37 -17.78
C GLY A 211 2.80 15.98 -19.06
N ILE A 212 3.37 14.99 -19.73
CA ILE A 212 2.88 14.42 -20.98
C ILE A 212 2.70 12.92 -20.79
N VAL A 213 1.60 12.37 -21.30
CA VAL A 213 1.25 10.95 -21.22
C VAL A 213 0.95 10.43 -22.61
N TYR A 214 1.58 9.31 -22.97
CA TYR A 214 1.35 8.57 -24.20
C TYR A 214 0.52 7.30 -23.91
N LYS A 215 -0.52 7.07 -24.69
CA LYS A 215 -1.43 5.94 -24.60
C LYS A 215 -1.15 4.96 -25.73
N PHE A 216 -1.14 3.67 -25.41
CA PHE A 216 -0.90 2.57 -26.35
C PHE A 216 -2.18 1.93 -26.85
#